data_AF-A0A1A5XFC1-F1
#
_entry.id   AF-A0A1A5XFC1-F1
#
_cell.length_a   1.000
_cell.length_b   1.000
_cell.length_c   1.000
_cell.angle_alpha   90.00
_cell.angle_beta   90.00
_cell.angle_gamma   90.00
#
_symmetry.space_group_name_H-M   'P 1'
#
loop_
_entity.id
_entity.type
_entity.pdbx_description
1 polymer ?
#
loop_
_entity_poly.entity_id
_entity_poly.type
_entity_poly.pdbx_seq_one_letter_code
_entity_poly.pdbx_strand_id
1 'polypeptide(L)'
;MKPLLKFALLPLIGAASASAFAAPHLTPRECHGYPFVRPAHEVTHQQLMQELHDLSLVGYDEHAVDNDYPSDLQAAEQRLAELYRQDCGARHTASTAQPTRSAQAD
;
A
#
# COMPACT_ATOMS: atom_id res chain seq x y z
N MET A 1 -31.92 42.19 -39.03
CA MET A 1 -30.68 41.53 -39.47
C MET A 1 -30.08 40.85 -38.24
N LYS A 2 -30.00 39.51 -38.22
CA LYS A 2 -29.57 38.75 -37.03
C LYS A 2 -28.04 38.56 -37.08
N PRO A 3 -27.26 39.01 -36.10
CA PRO A 3 -25.83 38.75 -36.09
C PRO A 3 -25.56 37.32 -35.64
N LEU A 4 -24.95 36.54 -36.55
CA LEU A 4 -24.40 35.22 -36.30
C LEU A 4 -23.09 35.39 -35.52
N LEU A 5 -23.13 35.30 -34.19
CA LEU A 5 -21.92 35.35 -33.36
C LEU A 5 -21.36 33.95 -33.16
N LYS A 6 -20.11 33.82 -33.59
CA LYS A 6 -19.31 32.62 -33.74
C LYS A 6 -18.84 32.06 -32.39
N PHE A 7 -18.93 30.73 -32.27
CA PHE A 7 -18.17 29.81 -31.43
C PHE A 7 -17.23 30.43 -30.37
N ALA A 8 -17.70 30.49 -29.12
CA ALA A 8 -16.84 30.65 -27.96
C ALA A 8 -16.45 29.26 -27.42
N LEU A 9 -15.25 28.83 -27.83
CA LEU A 9 -14.28 27.99 -27.13
C LEU A 9 -14.78 27.18 -25.91
N LEU A 10 -14.96 25.86 -26.07
CA LEU A 10 -14.89 24.89 -24.97
C LEU A 10 -13.47 24.90 -24.39
N PRO A 11 -13.24 25.17 -23.09
CA PRO A 11 -12.04 24.67 -22.45
C PRO A 11 -12.24 23.16 -22.25
N LEU A 12 -11.60 22.38 -23.13
CA LEU A 12 -11.29 20.98 -22.89
C LEU A 12 -10.48 20.93 -21.58
N ILE A 13 -11.09 20.50 -20.47
CA ILE A 13 -10.35 20.23 -19.23
C ILE A 13 -9.53 18.98 -19.50
N GLY A 14 -8.28 19.23 -19.90
CA GLY A 14 -7.27 18.22 -20.21
C GLY A 14 -6.83 17.47 -18.96
N ALA A 15 -6.71 16.16 -19.14
CA ALA A 15 -6.19 15.13 -18.25
C ALA A 15 -5.21 15.59 -17.15
N ALA A 16 -5.61 15.39 -15.89
CA ALA A 16 -4.66 15.13 -14.81
C ALA A 16 -4.66 13.62 -14.53
N SER A 17 -4.15 12.83 -15.48
CA SER A 17 -3.76 11.45 -15.20
C SER A 17 -2.43 11.50 -14.44
N ALA A 18 -2.50 11.78 -13.14
CA ALA A 18 -1.42 11.44 -12.24
C ALA A 18 -1.46 9.92 -12.05
N SER A 19 -0.86 9.18 -12.97
CA SER A 19 -0.39 7.83 -12.68
C SER A 19 0.76 7.96 -11.71
N ALA A 20 0.46 8.29 -10.45
CA ALA A 20 1.39 8.04 -9.38
C ALA A 20 1.50 6.52 -9.31
N PHE A 21 2.51 5.97 -10.00
CA PHE A 21 3.08 4.71 -9.61
C PHE A 21 3.68 4.96 -8.22
N ALA A 22 2.81 4.93 -7.20
CA ALA A 22 3.25 4.97 -5.83
C ALA A 22 4.20 3.80 -5.66
N ALA A 23 5.30 4.04 -4.97
CA ALA A 23 6.16 2.96 -4.52
C ALA A 23 5.28 1.91 -3.80
N PRO A 24 5.67 0.62 -3.80
CA PRO A 24 4.96 -0.37 -3.00
C PRO A 24 4.87 0.14 -1.55
N HIS A 25 3.69 0.04 -0.94
CA HIS A 25 3.42 0.49 0.42
C HIS A 25 2.51 -0.49 1.15
N LEU A 26 2.77 -0.66 2.43
CA LEU A 26 1.90 -1.38 3.35
C LEU A 26 0.84 -0.44 3.94
N THR A 27 -0.40 -0.89 3.93
CA THR A 27 -1.49 -0.23 4.63
C THR A 27 -1.28 -0.33 6.16
N PRO A 28 -1.89 0.58 6.95
CA PRO A 28 -1.84 0.48 8.40
C PRO A 28 -2.36 -0.86 8.94
N ARG A 29 -3.29 -1.52 8.23
CA ARG A 29 -3.83 -2.82 8.64
C ARG A 29 -2.83 -3.94 8.41
N GLU A 30 -2.13 -3.93 7.27
CA GLU A 30 -1.11 -4.93 6.93
C GLU A 30 0.08 -4.89 7.89
N CYS A 31 0.44 -3.71 8.42
CA CYS A 31 1.45 -3.57 9.48
C CYS A 31 1.19 -4.41 10.75
N HIS A 32 -0.07 -4.79 11.00
CA HIS A 32 -0.48 -5.60 12.15
C HIS A 32 -0.94 -7.01 11.74
N GLY A 33 -0.76 -7.38 10.47
CA GLY A 33 -1.13 -8.67 9.92
C GLY A 33 0.03 -9.67 9.90
N TYR A 34 -0.30 -10.88 9.48
CA TYR A 34 0.68 -11.89 9.06
C TYR A 34 1.31 -11.42 7.73
N PRO A 35 2.64 -11.58 7.51
CA PRO A 35 3.59 -12.37 8.31
C PRO A 35 4.27 -11.63 9.47
N PHE A 36 4.12 -10.30 9.57
CA PHE A 36 4.83 -9.49 10.57
C PHE A 36 4.39 -9.76 12.02
N VAL A 37 3.11 -10.09 12.19
CA VAL A 37 2.53 -10.52 13.47
C VAL A 37 2.09 -11.97 13.34
N ARG A 38 2.69 -12.85 14.13
CA ARG A 38 2.31 -14.27 14.16
C ARG A 38 0.89 -14.42 14.71
N PRO A 39 -0.04 -15.04 13.97
CA PRO A 39 -1.38 -15.31 14.49
C PRO A 39 -1.34 -16.32 15.64
N ALA A 40 -2.29 -16.21 16.57
CA ALA A 40 -2.51 -17.21 17.62
C ALA A 40 -3.25 -18.46 17.11
N HIS A 41 -3.82 -18.36 15.90
CA HIS A 41 -4.48 -19.41 15.16
C HIS A 41 -3.58 -19.92 14.02
N GLU A 42 -3.96 -21.03 13.39
CA GLU A 42 -3.31 -21.51 12.18
C GLU A 42 -3.39 -20.47 11.07
N VAL A 43 -2.35 -20.37 10.24
CA VAL A 43 -2.34 -19.45 9.11
C VAL A 43 -3.51 -19.79 8.17
N THR A 44 -4.42 -18.85 8.01
CA THR A 44 -5.57 -19.01 7.11
C THR A 44 -5.14 -18.80 5.66
N HIS A 45 -5.89 -19.40 4.73
CA HIS A 45 -5.67 -19.20 3.29
C HIS A 45 -5.66 -17.71 2.91
N GLN A 46 -6.55 -16.90 3.51
CA GLN A 46 -6.58 -15.46 3.25
C GLN A 46 -5.29 -14.75 3.70
N GLN A 47 -4.73 -15.14 4.85
CA GLN A 47 -3.47 -14.57 5.33
C GLN A 47 -2.28 -14.98 4.46
N LEU A 48 -2.27 -16.23 3.97
CA LEU A 48 -1.26 -16.69 3.03
C LEU A 48 -1.34 -15.93 1.69
N MET A 49 -2.54 -15.74 1.16
CA MET A 49 -2.72 -14.97 -0.08
C MET A 49 -2.34 -13.50 0.08
N GLN A 50 -2.55 -12.92 1.28
CA GLN A 50 -2.06 -11.58 1.59
C GLN A 50 -0.52 -11.54 1.60
N GLU A 51 0.14 -12.50 2.23
CA GLU A 51 1.62 -12.57 2.22
C GLU A 51 2.16 -12.68 0.80
N LEU A 52 1.56 -13.52 -0.05
CA LEU A 52 1.93 -13.63 -1.46
C LEU A 52 1.74 -12.32 -2.22
N HIS A 53 0.62 -11.62 -1.96
CA HIS A 53 0.41 -10.28 -2.52
C HIS A 53 1.51 -9.31 -2.09
N ASP A 54 1.82 -9.25 -0.79
CA ASP A 54 2.86 -8.38 -0.24
C ASP A 54 4.25 -8.68 -0.83
N LEU A 55 4.58 -9.96 -1.03
CA LEU A 55 5.80 -10.39 -1.71
C LEU A 55 5.82 -9.97 -3.19
N SER A 56 4.69 -10.06 -3.89
CA SER A 56 4.58 -9.64 -5.29
C SER A 56 4.82 -8.14 -5.47
N LEU A 57 4.39 -7.31 -4.49
CA LEU A 57 4.62 -5.86 -4.50
C LEU A 57 6.13 -5.52 -4.48
N VAL A 58 6.96 -6.39 -3.91
CA VAL A 58 8.41 -6.22 -3.82
C VAL A 58 9.20 -7.10 -4.80
N GLY A 59 8.50 -7.67 -5.78
CA GLY A 59 9.10 -8.31 -6.95
C GLY A 59 9.28 -9.82 -6.86
N TYR A 60 8.50 -10.51 -6.01
CA TYR A 60 8.33 -11.96 -6.12
C TYR A 60 7.44 -12.32 -7.31
N ASP A 61 7.88 -13.25 -8.16
CA ASP A 61 7.09 -13.77 -9.27
C ASP A 61 6.60 -15.20 -8.98
N GLU A 62 5.34 -15.32 -8.60
CA GLU A 62 4.68 -16.60 -8.29
C GLU A 62 4.55 -17.55 -9.50
N HIS A 63 4.75 -17.05 -10.71
CA HIS A 63 4.63 -17.81 -11.96
C HIS A 63 5.98 -18.07 -12.64
N ALA A 64 7.08 -17.68 -11.99
CA ALA A 64 8.42 -17.96 -12.50
C ALA A 64 8.61 -19.47 -12.67
N VAL A 65 8.97 -19.88 -13.89
CA VAL A 65 9.36 -21.26 -14.18
C VAL A 65 10.82 -21.43 -13.80
N ASP A 66 11.06 -21.68 -12.52
CA ASP A 66 12.37 -22.01 -11.98
C ASP A 66 12.49 -23.54 -11.80
N ASN A 67 13.64 -24.11 -12.16
CA ASN A 67 13.89 -25.54 -11.96
C ASN A 67 14.21 -25.85 -10.50
N ASP A 68 14.64 -24.83 -9.76
CA ASP A 68 14.83 -24.87 -8.31
C ASP A 68 13.72 -24.07 -7.61
N TYR A 69 13.51 -24.34 -6.32
CA TYR A 69 12.60 -23.54 -5.49
C TYR A 69 12.91 -22.04 -5.65
N PRO A 70 11.89 -21.15 -5.76
CA PRO A 70 12.06 -19.84 -6.39
C PRO A 70 13.24 -19.04 -5.82
N SER A 71 14.20 -18.73 -6.69
CA SER A 71 15.44 -18.04 -6.31
C SER A 71 15.22 -16.58 -5.87
N ASP A 72 14.08 -15.99 -6.22
CA ASP A 72 13.70 -14.61 -5.93
C ASP A 72 12.96 -14.43 -4.59
N LEU A 73 12.37 -15.50 -4.03
CA LEU A 73 11.56 -15.43 -2.81
C LEU A 73 12.33 -14.82 -1.65
N GLN A 74 13.55 -15.30 -1.39
CA GLN A 74 14.36 -14.80 -0.28
C GLN A 74 14.73 -13.31 -0.45
N ALA A 75 14.98 -12.87 -1.69
CA ALA A 75 15.24 -11.47 -1.98
C ALA A 75 13.97 -10.62 -1.80
N ALA A 76 12.81 -11.14 -2.19
CA ALA A 76 11.52 -10.48 -1.97
C ALA A 76 11.20 -10.35 -0.47
N GLU A 77 11.38 -11.41 0.32
CA GLU A 77 11.20 -11.36 1.79
C GLU A 77 12.06 -10.27 2.45
N GLN A 78 13.32 -10.13 2.02
CA GLN A 78 14.22 -9.08 2.51
C GLN A 78 13.73 -7.67 2.16
N ARG A 79 13.24 -7.47 0.93
CA ARG A 79 12.67 -6.19 0.50
C ARG A 79 11.36 -5.88 1.24
N LEU A 80 10.53 -6.90 1.48
CA LEU A 80 9.29 -6.76 2.25
C LEU A 80 9.57 -6.36 3.70
N ALA A 81 10.60 -6.94 4.32
CA ALA A 81 11.05 -6.55 5.65
C ALA A 81 11.55 -5.10 5.69
N GLU A 82 12.25 -4.63 4.65
CA GLU A 82 12.63 -3.23 4.54
C GLU A 82 11.41 -2.31 4.40
N LEU A 83 10.46 -2.68 3.54
CA LEU A 83 9.22 -1.92 3.36
C LEU A 83 8.43 -1.82 4.67
N TYR A 84 8.35 -2.90 5.44
CA TYR A 84 7.76 -2.90 6.77
C TYR A 84 8.43 -1.92 7.73
N ARG A 85 9.77 -1.87 7.75
CA ARG A 85 10.49 -0.89 8.58
C ARG A 85 10.15 0.55 8.21
N GLN A 86 10.02 0.82 6.91
CA GLN A 86 9.70 2.15 6.38
C GLN A 86 8.27 2.58 6.73
N ASP A 87 7.29 1.73 6.45
CA ASP A 87 5.86 2.10 6.55
C ASP A 87 5.27 1.92 7.95
N CYS A 88 5.76 0.95 8.71
CA CYS A 88 5.21 0.58 10.01
C CYS A 88 6.04 1.14 11.18
N GLY A 89 7.36 1.33 11.01
CA GLY A 89 8.26 1.82 12.07
C GLY A 89 7.98 3.25 12.55
N ALA A 90 7.53 4.14 11.67
CA ALA A 90 7.27 5.54 12.02
C ALA A 90 5.91 5.77 12.72
N ARG A 91 4.97 4.81 12.64
CA ARG A 91 3.61 4.98 13.17
C ARG A 91 3.47 4.64 14.66
N HIS A 92 4.45 3.95 15.24
CA HIS A 92 4.47 3.66 16.68
C HIS A 92 4.66 4.90 17.56
N THR A 93 5.23 6.00 17.03
CA THR A 93 5.48 7.23 17.81
C THR A 93 4.30 8.21 17.78
N ALA A 94 3.46 8.18 16.74
CA ALA A 94 2.32 9.09 16.63
C ALA A 94 1.12 8.66 17.50
N SER A 95 0.95 7.36 17.75
CA SER A 95 -0.18 6.86 18.56
C SER A 95 -0.03 7.08 20.07
N THR A 96 1.18 7.40 20.57
CA THR A 96 1.41 7.71 21.99
C THR A 96 1.30 9.20 22.30
N ALA A 97 1.08 10.05 21.28
CA ALA A 97 1.06 11.51 21.41
C ALA A 97 -0.35 12.12 21.30
N GLN A 98 -1.40 11.40 21.74
CA GLN A 98 -2.74 11.99 21.91
C GLN A 98 -2.94 12.35 23.39
N PRO A 99 -2.61 13.58 23.83
CA PRO A 99 -3.02 14.06 25.14
C PRO A 99 -4.55 14.12 25.15
N THR A 100 -5.11 13.43 26.13
CA THR A 100 -6.51 13.48 26.56
C THR A 100 -6.97 14.94 26.60
N ARG A 101 -7.73 15.40 25.59
CA ARG A 101 -8.58 16.59 25.75
C ARG A 101 -9.75 16.16 26.61
N SER A 102 -9.53 16.23 27.92
CA SER A 102 -10.59 16.27 28.92
C SER A 102 -11.57 17.40 28.57
N ALA A 103 -12.84 17.02 28.55
CA ALA A 103 -14.04 17.83 28.63
C ALA A 103 -13.84 19.30 29.05
N GLN A 104 -14.35 20.20 28.21
CA GLN A 104 -14.56 21.60 28.56
C GLN A 104 -15.96 22.01 28.13
N ALA A 105 -16.88 22.10 29.10
CA ALA A 105 -18.03 23.00 29.12
C ALA A 105 -18.76 22.84 30.48
N ASP A 106 -18.44 23.73 31.42
CA ASP A 106 -19.39 24.33 32.37
C ASP A 106 -19.12 25.84 32.36
#